data_AF-A0A4Y2NVS4-F1
#
_entry.id   AF-A0A4Y2NVS4-F1
#
_cell.length_a   1.000
_cell.length_b   1.000
_cell.length_c   1.000
_cell.angle_alpha   90.00
_cell.angle_beta   90.00
_cell.angle_gamma   90.00
#
_symmetry.space_group_name_H-M   'P 1'
#
loop_
_entity.id
_entity.type
_entity.pdbx_description
1 polymer ?
#
loop_
_entity_poly.entity_id
_entity_poly.type
_entity_poly.pdbx_seq_one_letter_code
_entity_poly.pdbx_strand_id
1 'polypeptide(L)'
;MCGCSDLFTNFCDRLQQTKASLQRPYSNQILTQAEMFEFYHEHLKGITFTYVKDEEIIEHHNNKLFDRFENSVAIAGTRSFHCFVPVSESNLKCFITSQATEYEIHSTTKAVQITLHTRDSIACVYDGQWWLAEANDISDINKDVLVTFYQPRR
;
A
#
# COMPACT_ATOMS: atom_id res chain seq x y z
N MET A 1 -25.30 -12.53 -10.44
CA MET A 1 -25.76 -11.30 -11.11
C MET A 1 -26.13 -10.28 -10.04
N CYS A 2 -25.16 -9.55 -9.52
CA CYS A 2 -25.37 -8.38 -8.67
C CYS A 2 -24.07 -7.56 -8.73
N GLY A 3 -24.16 -6.25 -8.94
CA GLY A 3 -22.96 -5.39 -8.93
C GLY A 3 -22.89 -4.32 -10.02
N CYS A 4 -23.96 -4.06 -10.77
CA CYS A 4 -23.98 -2.95 -11.74
C CYS A 4 -24.90 -1.79 -11.31
N SER A 5 -25.76 -1.96 -10.29
CA SER A 5 -26.66 -0.90 -9.82
C SER A 5 -25.93 0.24 -9.10
N ASP A 6 -24.97 -0.08 -8.25
CA ASP A 6 -24.46 0.89 -7.26
C ASP A 6 -23.49 1.91 -7.88
N LEU A 7 -22.78 1.52 -8.95
CA LEU A 7 -21.93 2.41 -9.73
C LEU A 7 -22.74 3.42 -10.56
N PHE A 8 -23.91 3.01 -11.06
CA PHE A 8 -24.79 3.90 -11.82
C PHE A 8 -25.47 4.94 -10.91
N THR A 9 -25.89 4.55 -9.70
CA THR A 9 -26.48 5.48 -8.73
C THR A 9 -25.49 6.58 -8.34
N ASN A 10 -24.26 6.21 -7.96
CA ASN A 10 -23.22 7.17 -7.57
C ASN A 10 -22.81 8.14 -8.69
N PHE A 11 -22.84 7.70 -9.95
CA PHE A 11 -22.53 8.57 -11.09
C PHE A 11 -23.67 9.54 -11.39
N CYS A 12 -24.92 9.08 -11.28
CA CYS A 12 -26.10 9.93 -11.40
C CYS A 12 -26.16 11.01 -10.31
N ASP A 13 -25.78 10.68 -9.08
CA ASP A 13 -25.81 11.60 -7.93
C ASP A 13 -24.83 12.77 -8.10
N ARG A 14 -23.59 12.47 -8.54
CA ARG A 14 -22.57 13.50 -8.82
C ARG A 14 -22.98 14.45 -9.96
N LEU A 15 -23.61 13.90 -11.01
CA LEU A 15 -24.13 14.70 -12.12
C LEU A 15 -25.29 15.60 -11.69
N GLN A 16 -26.18 15.11 -10.82
CA GLN A 16 -27.28 15.91 -10.28
C GLN A 16 -26.78 17.08 -9.43
N GLN A 17 -25.78 16.86 -8.58
CA GLN A 17 -25.18 17.94 -7.79
C GLN A 17 -24.51 18.99 -8.67
N THR A 18 -23.72 18.56 -9.66
CA THR A 18 -23.00 19.49 -10.55
C THR A 18 -23.98 20.31 -11.38
N LYS A 19 -25.03 19.67 -11.89
CA LYS A 19 -26.11 20.36 -12.60
C LYS A 19 -26.84 21.35 -11.71
N ALA A 20 -27.19 20.98 -10.48
CA ALA A 20 -27.86 21.87 -9.54
C ALA A 20 -26.97 23.07 -9.17
N SER A 21 -25.67 22.86 -8.93
CA SER A 21 -24.73 23.95 -8.64
C SER A 21 -24.56 24.90 -9.83
N LEU A 22 -24.46 24.38 -11.06
CA LEU A 22 -24.37 25.18 -12.29
C LEU A 22 -25.65 25.96 -12.61
N GLN A 23 -26.81 25.45 -12.19
CA GLN A 23 -28.11 26.09 -12.41
C GLN A 23 -28.45 27.12 -11.33
N ARG A 24 -27.70 27.20 -10.23
CA ARG A 24 -27.90 28.18 -9.17
C ARG A 24 -27.23 29.52 -9.51
N PRO A 25 -27.77 30.65 -9.03
CA PRO A 25 -27.09 31.94 -9.06
C PRO A 25 -25.71 31.82 -8.40
N TYR A 26 -24.73 32.62 -8.85
CA TYR A 26 -23.37 32.63 -8.31
C TYR A 26 -23.29 32.80 -6.78
N SER A 27 -24.33 33.36 -6.15
CA SER A 27 -24.40 33.54 -4.70
C SER A 27 -24.74 32.26 -3.92
N ASN A 28 -25.29 31.22 -4.55
CA ASN A 28 -25.85 30.03 -3.86
C ASN A 28 -25.26 28.71 -4.40
N GLN A 29 -24.05 28.76 -4.97
CA GLN A 29 -23.37 27.55 -5.46
C GLN A 29 -23.00 26.62 -4.31
N ILE A 30 -22.94 25.32 -4.58
CA ILE A 30 -22.49 24.31 -3.61
C ILE A 30 -20.97 24.27 -3.70
N LEU A 31 -20.28 24.93 -2.77
CA LEU A 31 -18.82 25.12 -2.81
C LEU A 31 -18.10 24.34 -1.71
N THR A 32 -18.82 23.97 -0.65
CA THR A 32 -18.27 23.25 0.51
C THR A 32 -18.84 21.83 0.63
N GLN A 33 -18.12 20.99 1.38
CA GLN A 33 -18.55 19.63 1.68
C GLN A 33 -19.82 19.59 2.54
N ALA A 34 -19.99 20.57 3.44
CA ALA A 34 -21.20 20.71 4.25
C ALA A 34 -22.42 21.05 3.38
N GLU A 35 -22.30 22.03 2.47
CA GLU A 35 -23.37 22.36 1.52
C GLU A 35 -23.70 21.20 0.56
N MET A 36 -22.68 20.41 0.19
CA MET A 36 -22.86 19.19 -0.59
C MET A 36 -23.64 18.13 0.18
N PHE A 37 -23.33 17.93 1.46
CA PHE A 37 -24.07 17.02 2.33
C PHE A 37 -25.53 17.43 2.47
N GLU A 38 -25.80 18.70 2.77
CA GLU A 38 -27.17 19.22 2.89
C GLU A 38 -27.95 19.02 1.59
N PHE A 39 -27.34 19.34 0.44
CA PHE A 39 -27.96 19.11 -0.86
C PHE A 39 -28.35 17.65 -1.06
N TYR A 40 -27.44 16.72 -0.79
CA TYR A 40 -27.71 15.30 -0.95
C TYR A 40 -28.75 14.79 0.05
N HIS A 41 -28.69 15.22 1.30
CA HIS A 41 -29.64 14.85 2.34
C HIS A 41 -31.07 15.27 1.97
N GLU A 42 -31.25 16.46 1.43
CA GLU A 42 -32.55 16.99 1.02
C GLU A 42 -33.09 16.35 -0.27
N HIS A 43 -32.23 16.09 -1.25
CA HIS A 43 -32.66 15.77 -2.63
C HIS A 43 -32.57 14.28 -2.98
N LEU A 44 -31.70 13.51 -2.33
CA LEU A 44 -31.52 12.08 -2.59
C LEU A 44 -32.16 11.24 -1.48
N LYS A 45 -33.37 10.76 -1.75
CA LYS A 45 -34.10 9.88 -0.83
C LYS A 45 -33.69 8.43 -1.00
N GLY A 46 -33.62 7.69 0.12
CA GLY A 46 -33.27 6.27 0.13
C GLY A 46 -31.77 5.97 0.24
N ILE A 47 -30.93 7.00 0.30
CA ILE A 47 -29.49 6.89 0.56
C ILE A 47 -29.19 7.60 1.88
N THR A 48 -28.46 6.93 2.77
CA THR A 48 -27.99 7.54 4.02
C THR A 48 -26.65 8.22 3.77
N PHE A 49 -26.62 9.54 3.91
CA PHE A 49 -25.40 10.32 3.87
C PHE A 49 -24.86 10.52 5.28
N THR A 50 -23.54 10.55 5.43
CA THR A 50 -22.87 10.91 6.68
C THR A 50 -21.88 12.01 6.38
N TYR A 51 -21.97 13.10 7.12
CA TYR A 51 -20.98 14.16 7.12
C TYR A 51 -20.00 13.92 8.26
N VAL A 52 -18.71 13.85 7.92
CA VAL A 52 -17.62 13.74 8.90
C VAL A 52 -16.93 15.09 8.94
N LYS A 53 -16.78 15.66 10.13
CA LYS A 53 -16.13 16.96 10.30
C LYS A 53 -14.62 16.84 10.18
N ASP A 54 -13.97 17.93 9.80
CA ASP A 54 -12.51 17.98 9.69
C ASP A 54 -11.83 17.65 11.03
N GLU A 55 -12.38 18.10 12.15
CA GLU A 55 -11.84 17.82 13.48
C GLU A 55 -11.85 16.32 13.79
N GLU A 56 -12.92 15.60 13.41
CA GLU A 56 -13.06 14.15 13.62
C GLU A 56 -12.06 13.36 12.76
N ILE A 57 -11.76 13.84 11.55
CA ILE A 57 -10.75 13.26 10.66
C ILE A 57 -9.35 13.46 11.26
N ILE A 58 -9.06 14.68 11.71
CA ILE A 58 -7.74 15.03 12.26
C ILE A 58 -7.48 14.25 13.55
N GLU A 59 -8.43 14.19 14.47
CA GLU A 59 -8.24 13.54 15.78
C GLU A 59 -8.10 12.01 15.66
N HIS A 60 -8.96 11.36 14.87
CA HIS A 60 -9.00 9.90 14.81
C HIS A 60 -8.14 9.26 13.71
N HIS A 61 -7.98 9.93 12.57
CA HIS A 61 -7.35 9.34 11.39
C HIS A 61 -5.91 9.80 11.20
N ASN A 62 -5.59 11.08 11.40
CA ASN A 62 -4.23 11.56 11.12
C ASN A 62 -3.19 10.89 12.02
N ASN A 63 -3.45 10.69 13.31
CA ASN A 63 -2.48 10.01 14.18
C ASN A 63 -2.20 8.56 13.75
N LYS A 64 -3.21 7.82 13.27
CA LYS A 64 -3.05 6.43 12.81
C LYS A 64 -2.45 6.34 11.41
N LEU A 65 -2.82 7.26 10.52
CA LEU A 65 -2.33 7.29 9.14
C LEU A 65 -0.91 7.84 9.07
N PHE A 66 -0.58 8.82 9.92
CA PHE A 66 0.76 9.41 9.97
C PHE A 66 1.81 8.36 10.35
N ASP A 67 1.58 7.60 11.42
CA ASP A 67 2.47 6.51 11.81
C ASP A 67 2.63 5.44 10.71
N ARG A 68 1.53 5.07 10.05
CA ARG A 68 1.57 4.13 8.92
C ARG A 68 2.35 4.69 7.73
N PHE A 69 2.22 5.98 7.43
CA PHE A 69 2.91 6.61 6.32
C PHE A 69 4.40 6.75 6.60
N GLU A 70 4.77 7.28 7.76
CA GLU A 70 6.16 7.47 8.18
C GLU A 70 6.93 6.14 8.27
N ASN A 71 6.28 5.08 8.76
CA ASN A 71 6.93 3.77 8.90
C ASN A 71 6.77 2.85 7.67
N SER A 72 6.02 3.29 6.65
CA SER A 72 5.88 2.50 5.42
C SER A 72 7.19 2.46 4.65
N VAL A 73 7.45 1.32 4.00
CA VAL A 73 8.64 1.13 3.16
C VAL A 73 8.19 0.71 1.78
N ALA A 74 8.75 1.36 0.76
CA ALA A 74 8.51 0.97 -0.63
C ALA A 74 9.13 -0.40 -0.92
N ILE A 75 8.37 -1.26 -1.60
CA ILE A 75 8.87 -2.56 -2.06
C ILE A 75 9.63 -2.33 -3.36
N ALA A 76 10.94 -2.57 -3.34
CA ALA A 76 11.80 -2.35 -4.51
C ALA A 76 11.34 -3.18 -5.72
N GLY A 77 11.51 -2.64 -6.93
CA GLY A 77 11.16 -3.33 -8.17
C GLY A 77 9.66 -3.36 -8.51
N THR A 78 8.79 -2.82 -7.67
CA THR A 78 7.33 -2.91 -7.87
C THR A 78 6.69 -1.75 -8.65
N ARG A 79 7.46 -0.71 -8.98
CA ARG A 79 6.96 0.54 -9.59
C ARG A 79 6.25 0.35 -10.93
N SER A 80 6.59 -0.69 -11.68
CA SER A 80 6.02 -0.98 -13.01
C SER A 80 4.69 -1.74 -12.97
N PHE A 81 4.26 -2.23 -11.80
CA PHE A 81 3.01 -2.97 -11.67
C PHE A 81 1.84 -2.04 -11.39
N HIS A 82 0.66 -2.46 -11.83
CA HIS A 82 -0.58 -1.70 -11.72
C HIS A 82 -1.53 -2.29 -10.67
N CYS A 83 -1.44 -3.59 -10.38
CA CYS A 83 -2.32 -4.26 -9.43
C CYS A 83 -1.53 -5.13 -8.46
N PHE A 84 -1.96 -5.12 -7.20
CA PHE A 84 -1.31 -5.79 -6.08
C PHE A 84 -2.35 -6.59 -5.29
N VAL A 85 -2.10 -7.88 -5.07
CA VAL A 85 -2.98 -8.74 -4.28
C VAL A 85 -2.16 -9.41 -3.17
N PRO A 86 -2.46 -9.15 -1.89
CA PRO A 86 -1.78 -9.81 -0.78
C PRO A 86 -2.10 -11.31 -0.78
N VAL A 87 -1.05 -12.13 -0.68
CA VAL A 87 -1.18 -13.60 -0.61
C VAL A 87 -0.89 -14.08 0.80
N SER A 88 0.12 -13.52 1.44
CA SER A 88 0.50 -13.78 2.83
C SER A 88 1.05 -12.51 3.45
N GLU A 89 1.36 -12.56 4.75
CA GLU A 89 1.99 -11.43 5.46
C GLU A 89 3.30 -10.98 4.80
N SER A 90 4.01 -11.91 4.16
CA SER A 90 5.32 -11.73 3.55
C SER A 90 5.32 -11.64 2.02
N ASN A 91 4.19 -11.79 1.33
CA ASN A 91 4.16 -11.88 -0.14
C ASN A 91 2.98 -11.15 -0.78
N LEU A 92 3.28 -10.47 -1.90
CA LEU A 92 2.32 -9.84 -2.80
C LEU A 92 2.39 -10.45 -4.18
N LYS A 93 1.23 -10.66 -4.81
CA LYS A 93 1.13 -10.81 -6.26
C LYS A 93 1.12 -9.44 -6.90
N CYS A 94 1.94 -9.27 -7.91
CA CYS A 94 2.10 -8.03 -8.66
C CYS A 94 1.75 -8.29 -10.13
N PHE A 95 0.84 -7.48 -10.68
CA PHE A 95 0.33 -7.61 -12.04
C PHE A 95 0.65 -6.36 -12.85
N ILE A 96 1.11 -6.52 -14.08
CA ILE A 96 1.48 -5.40 -14.96
C ILE A 96 0.24 -4.55 -15.31
N THR A 97 -0.93 -5.17 -15.40
CA THR A 97 -2.22 -4.49 -15.62
C THR A 97 -3.31 -5.10 -14.72
N SER A 98 -4.41 -4.38 -14.49
CA SER A 98 -5.53 -4.89 -13.66
C SER A 98 -6.26 -6.11 -14.22
N GLN A 99 -6.08 -6.42 -15.50
CA GLN A 99 -6.74 -7.56 -16.17
C GLN A 99 -5.77 -8.71 -16.46
N ALA A 100 -4.49 -8.56 -16.13
CA ALA A 100 -3.50 -9.60 -16.37
C ALA A 100 -3.79 -10.84 -15.52
N THR A 101 -3.58 -12.02 -16.10
CA THR A 101 -3.68 -13.31 -15.41
C THR A 101 -2.34 -13.76 -14.84
N GLU A 102 -1.25 -13.35 -15.47
CA GLU A 102 0.11 -13.61 -15.02
C GLU A 102 0.52 -12.60 -13.95
N TYR A 103 1.28 -13.09 -12.97
CA TYR A 103 1.75 -12.29 -11.85
C TYR A 103 3.17 -12.67 -11.46
N GLU A 104 3.85 -11.71 -10.84
CA GLU A 104 5.09 -11.95 -10.11
C GLU A 104 4.79 -11.98 -8.60
N ILE A 105 5.57 -12.74 -7.84
CA ILE A 105 5.51 -12.71 -6.37
C ILE A 105 6.65 -11.84 -5.88
N HIS A 106 6.31 -10.80 -5.13
CA HIS A 106 7.26 -9.91 -4.48
C HIS A 106 7.18 -10.04 -2.96
N SER A 107 8.33 -10.14 -2.31
CA SER A 107 8.45 -10.24 -0.85
C SER A 107 8.17 -8.87 -0.21
N THR A 108 7.28 -8.84 0.77
CA THR A 108 6.96 -7.63 1.57
C THR A 108 7.80 -7.53 2.84
N THR A 109 8.55 -8.58 3.18
CA THR A 109 9.47 -8.54 4.31
C THR A 109 10.51 -7.47 4.07
N LYS A 110 10.57 -6.53 5.03
CA LYS A 110 11.64 -5.55 5.10
C LYS A 110 12.96 -6.32 5.13
N ALA A 111 13.85 -6.05 4.18
CA ALA A 111 15.20 -6.57 4.26
C ALA A 111 15.78 -6.11 5.60
N VAL A 112 15.98 -7.06 6.52
CA VAL A 112 16.65 -6.76 7.78
C VAL A 112 18.06 -6.37 7.37
N GLN A 113 18.45 -5.13 7.64
CA GLN A 113 19.87 -4.78 7.62
C GLN A 113 20.50 -5.55 8.78
N ILE A 114 21.11 -6.68 8.44
CA ILE A 114 21.90 -7.44 9.38
C ILE A 114 23.24 -6.71 9.44
N THR A 115 23.52 -6.10 10.59
CA THR A 115 24.87 -5.62 10.88
C THR A 115 25.74 -6.85 11.09
N LEU A 116 26.69 -7.06 10.18
CA LEU A 116 27.63 -8.16 10.25
C LEU A 116 28.98 -7.61 10.69
N HIS A 117 29.65 -8.32 11.59
CA HIS A 117 31.02 -8.06 12.01
C HIS A 117 31.95 -9.20 11.59
N THR A 118 33.23 -8.90 11.53
CA THR A 118 34.23 -9.95 11.33
C THR A 118 34.22 -10.90 12.53
N ARG A 119 34.37 -12.19 12.23
CA ARG A 119 34.22 -13.37 13.12
C ARG A 119 32.80 -13.73 13.54
N ASP A 120 31.78 -13.09 12.97
CA ASP A 120 30.40 -13.54 13.19
C ASP A 120 30.16 -14.89 12.50
N SER A 121 29.44 -15.78 13.20
CA SER A 121 28.94 -17.02 12.61
C SER A 121 27.66 -16.75 11.83
N ILE A 122 27.65 -17.14 10.55
CA ILE A 122 26.54 -16.95 9.63
C ILE A 122 26.08 -18.28 9.04
N ALA A 123 24.82 -18.33 8.61
CA ALA A 123 24.29 -19.38 7.75
C ALA A 123 24.09 -18.81 6.35
N CYS A 124 24.67 -19.44 5.33
CA CYS A 124 24.55 -19.00 3.93
C CYS A 124 24.30 -20.18 2.99
N VAL A 125 23.85 -19.89 1.77
CA VAL A 125 23.55 -20.90 0.74
C VAL A 125 24.71 -20.96 -0.26
N TYR A 126 25.30 -22.15 -0.42
CA TYR A 126 26.32 -22.44 -1.42
C TYR A 126 25.95 -23.74 -2.15
N ASP A 127 25.94 -23.69 -3.48
CA ASP A 127 25.51 -24.79 -4.36
C ASP A 127 24.12 -25.36 -4.00
N GLY A 128 23.18 -24.48 -3.66
CA GLY A 128 21.81 -24.85 -3.27
C GLY A 128 21.68 -25.49 -1.89
N GLN A 129 22.76 -25.62 -1.11
CA GLN A 129 22.75 -26.18 0.23
C GLN A 129 23.08 -25.13 1.29
N TRP A 130 22.54 -25.31 2.51
CA TRP A 130 22.83 -24.45 3.65
C TRP A 130 24.15 -24.84 4.33
N TRP A 131 24.99 -23.84 4.59
CA TRP A 131 26.27 -24.00 5.27
C TRP A 131 26.40 -23.01 6.41
N LEU A 132 27.07 -23.43 7.48
CA LEU A 132 27.54 -22.52 8.53
C LEU A 132 28.96 -22.06 8.20
N ALA A 133 29.21 -20.77 8.34
CA ALA A 133 30.50 -20.16 8.05
C ALA A 133 30.82 -19.04 9.04
N GLU A 134 32.10 -18.69 9.13
CA GLU A 134 32.58 -17.50 9.84
C GLU A 134 32.89 -16.40 8.82
N ALA A 135 32.42 -15.17 9.07
CA ALA A 135 32.74 -14.00 8.25
C ALA A 135 34.17 -13.52 8.55
N ASN A 136 35.09 -13.61 7.61
CA ASN A 136 36.48 -13.17 7.81
C ASN A 136 36.67 -11.69 7.48
N ASP A 137 36.02 -11.22 6.42
CA ASP A 137 36.17 -9.87 5.89
C ASP A 137 34.88 -9.40 5.21
N ILE A 138 34.62 -8.10 5.22
CA ILE A 138 33.40 -7.48 4.72
C ILE A 138 33.79 -6.29 3.83
N SER A 139 33.40 -6.31 2.56
CA SER A 139 33.63 -5.20 1.64
C SER A 139 32.37 -4.33 1.52
N ASP A 140 32.40 -3.16 2.14
CA ASP A 140 31.31 -2.19 2.02
C ASP A 140 31.13 -1.65 0.59
N ILE A 141 32.21 -1.65 -0.20
CA ILE A 141 32.25 -1.15 -1.58
C ILE A 141 31.59 -2.17 -2.52
N ASN A 142 31.98 -3.43 -2.42
CA ASN A 142 31.49 -4.48 -3.32
C ASN A 142 30.19 -5.13 -2.84
N LYS A 143 29.77 -4.86 -1.59
CA LYS A 143 28.62 -5.49 -0.93
C LYS A 143 28.73 -7.01 -0.88
N ASP A 144 29.94 -7.52 -0.64
CA ASP A 144 30.24 -8.93 -0.47
C ASP A 144 30.97 -9.21 0.86
N VAL A 145 30.95 -10.48 1.25
CA VAL A 145 31.53 -10.98 2.51
C VAL A 145 32.39 -12.19 2.19
N LEU A 146 33.64 -12.17 2.65
CA LEU A 146 34.54 -13.31 2.59
C LEU A 146 34.27 -14.22 3.79
N VAL A 147 34.00 -15.51 3.55
CA VAL A 147 33.57 -16.44 4.60
C VAL A 147 34.42 -17.71 4.60
N THR A 148 34.65 -18.29 5.77
CA THR A 148 35.25 -19.62 5.94
C THR A 148 34.18 -20.61 6.39
N PHE A 149 33.86 -21.61 5.58
CA PHE A 149 32.89 -22.64 5.96
C PHE A 149 33.42 -23.51 7.10
N TYR A 150 32.55 -23.83 8.07
CA TYR A 150 32.84 -24.86 9.06
C TYR A 150 32.79 -26.22 8.36
N GLN A 151 33.93 -26.89 8.26
CA GLN A 151 33.95 -28.28 7.81
C GLN A 151 33.31 -29.18 8.86
N PRO A 152 32.41 -30.10 8.47
CA PRO A 152 31.99 -31.17 9.37
C PRO A 152 33.23 -31.95 9.81
N ARG A 153 33.49 -32.00 11.13
CA ARG A 153 34.50 -32.91 11.67
C ARG A 153 34.02 -34.33 11.39
N ARG A 154 34.80 -35.07 10.61
CA ARG A 154 34.57 -36.49 10.33
C ARG A 154 35.03 -37.35 11.49
#